data_AF-A0A7R8ZQ19-F1
#
_entry.id   AF-A0A7R8ZQ19-F1
#
_cell.length_a   1.000
_cell.length_b   1.000
_cell.length_c   1.000
_cell.angle_alpha   90.00
_cell.angle_beta   90.00
_cell.angle_gamma   90.00
#
_symmetry.space_group_name_H-M   'P 1'
#
loop_
_entity.id
_entity.type
_entity.pdbx_description
1 polymer ?
#
loop_
_entity_poly.entity_id
_entity_poly.type
_entity_poly.pdbx_seq_one_letter_code
_entity_poly.pdbx_strand_id
1 'polypeptide(L)'
;MPPLGNPDSGSNVPIESMQNPYQRESIKCILCRHKVPVDYKNVRLLAQFISPYTGFLYKRNITRLCTKQQERVEREVRKARQAGLMAIALKEPE
;
A
#
# COMPACT_ATOMS: atom_id res chain seq x y z
N MET A 1 53.07 -34.07 -0.73
CA MET A 1 52.22 -33.29 -1.66
C MET A 1 50.78 -33.44 -1.21
N PRO A 2 50.05 -32.35 -0.93
CA PRO A 2 48.62 -32.43 -0.70
C PRO A 2 47.92 -32.78 -2.03
N PRO A 3 46.91 -33.66 -2.06
CA PRO A 3 46.15 -33.91 -3.27
C PRO A 3 45.42 -32.63 -3.66
N LEU A 4 45.58 -32.24 -4.93
CA LEU A 4 44.89 -31.11 -5.55
C LEU A 4 43.39 -31.40 -5.51
N GLY A 5 42.64 -30.50 -4.86
CA GLY A 5 41.17 -30.54 -4.84
C GLY A 5 40.64 -30.59 -6.27
N ASN A 6 39.68 -31.49 -6.50
CA ASN A 6 39.09 -31.70 -7.80
C ASN A 6 38.53 -30.39 -8.37
N PRO A 7 38.74 -30.10 -9.67
CA PRO A 7 38.21 -28.92 -10.30
C PRO A 7 36.69 -29.08 -10.36
N ASP A 8 35.96 -28.20 -9.69
CA ASP A 8 34.50 -28.13 -9.77
C ASP A 8 34.10 -28.11 -11.24
N SER A 9 33.59 -29.26 -11.67
CA SER A 9 33.18 -29.60 -13.01
C SER A 9 32.17 -28.58 -13.52
N GLY A 10 32.45 -28.03 -14.70
CA GLY A 10 31.55 -27.18 -15.48
C GLY A 10 30.27 -27.91 -15.87
N SER A 11 29.37 -28.06 -14.89
CA SER A 11 28.04 -28.60 -15.08
C SER A 11 27.09 -27.43 -15.34
N ASN A 12 26.61 -27.32 -16.58
CA ASN A 12 25.57 -26.36 -16.98
C ASN A 12 24.19 -26.86 -16.52
N VAL A 13 24.09 -27.25 -15.24
CA VAL A 13 22.87 -27.79 -14.65
C VAL A 13 22.20 -26.72 -13.77
N PRO A 14 20.88 -26.55 -13.83
CA PRO A 14 20.18 -25.62 -12.95
C PRO A 14 20.37 -26.00 -11.48
N ILE A 15 20.71 -25.02 -10.65
CA ILE A 15 20.78 -25.20 -9.20
C ILE A 15 19.35 -25.14 -8.65
N GLU A 16 18.78 -26.28 -8.24
CA GLU A 16 17.39 -26.38 -7.77
C GLU A 16 17.15 -25.73 -6.39
N SER A 17 18.20 -25.59 -5.57
CA SER A 17 18.11 -25.14 -4.18
C SER A 17 18.29 -23.63 -3.96
N MET A 18 18.31 -22.83 -5.03
CA MET A 18 18.52 -21.38 -4.96
C MET A 18 17.19 -20.61 -4.84
N GLN A 19 17.12 -19.61 -3.95
CA GLN A 19 16.02 -18.64 -3.94
C GLN A 19 16.01 -17.84 -5.24
N ASN A 20 14.83 -17.52 -5.79
CA ASN A 20 14.73 -16.85 -7.09
C ASN A 20 15.46 -15.48 -7.09
N PRO A 21 16.60 -15.35 -7.81
CA PRO A 21 17.41 -14.13 -7.80
C PRO A 21 16.77 -12.98 -8.57
N TYR A 22 15.77 -13.27 -9.43
CA TYR A 22 14.99 -12.28 -10.17
C TYR A 22 13.71 -11.85 -9.44
N GLN A 23 13.49 -12.34 -8.21
CA GLN A 23 12.31 -12.00 -7.44
C GLN A 23 12.33 -10.52 -7.03
N ARG A 24 11.39 -9.75 -7.57
CA ARG A 24 11.21 -8.34 -7.20
C ARG A 24 10.58 -8.22 -5.82
N GLU A 25 10.93 -7.14 -5.13
CA GLU A 25 10.31 -6.80 -3.85
C GLU A 25 8.80 -6.61 -3.99
N SER A 26 8.06 -7.05 -2.96
CA SER A 26 6.62 -6.87 -2.91
C SER A 26 6.24 -5.38 -2.88
N ILE A 27 5.37 -4.99 -3.82
CA ILE A 27 4.86 -3.62 -3.88
C ILE A 27 3.94 -3.38 -2.69
N LYS A 28 4.30 -2.43 -1.84
CA LYS A 28 3.50 -1.99 -0.69
C LYS A 28 2.73 -0.72 -1.05
N CYS A 29 1.50 -0.58 -0.54
CA CYS A 29 0.76 0.67 -0.67
C CYS A 29 1.42 1.80 0.15
N ILE A 30 1.08 3.06 -0.15
CA ILE A 30 1.68 4.23 0.50
C ILE A 30 1.53 4.20 2.03
N LEU A 31 0.38 3.79 2.55
CA LEU A 31 0.13 3.72 4.00
C LEU A 31 0.96 2.63 4.68
N CYS A 32 1.16 1.48 4.03
CA CYS A 32 2.00 0.40 4.55
C CYS A 32 3.49 0.71 4.43
N ARG A 33 3.91 1.40 3.36
CA ARG A 33 5.29 1.81 3.13
C ARG A 33 5.75 2.82 4.19
N HIS A 34 4.91 3.81 4.49
CA HIS A 34 5.22 4.88 5.45
C HIS A 34 4.75 4.59 6.88
N LYS A 35 4.09 3.44 7.12
CA LYS A 35 3.53 3.06 8.44
C LYS A 35 2.72 4.17 9.11
N VAL A 36 1.95 4.92 8.31
CA VAL A 36 1.17 6.07 8.81
C VAL A 36 -0.08 5.55 9.54
N PRO A 37 -0.34 5.99 10.79
CA PRO A 37 -1.59 5.69 11.47
C PRO A 37 -2.75 6.44 10.80
N VAL A 38 -3.81 5.70 10.48
CA VAL A 38 -5.04 6.27 9.92
C VAL A 38 -6.02 6.48 11.07
N ASP A 39 -6.28 7.75 11.38
CA ASP A 39 -7.19 8.17 12.45
C ASP A 39 -8.22 9.16 11.92
N TYR A 40 -9.48 9.03 12.37
CA TYR A 40 -10.58 9.96 12.02
C TYR A 40 -10.31 11.42 12.39
N LYS A 41 -9.41 11.67 13.34
CA LYS A 41 -9.01 13.02 13.77
C LYS A 41 -8.12 13.71 12.74
N ASN A 42 -7.39 12.95 11.93
CA ASN A 42 -6.47 13.48 10.92
C ASN A 42 -7.21 13.78 9.61
N VAL A 43 -8.03 14.82 9.63
CA VAL A 43 -8.84 15.27 8.48
C VAL A 43 -7.97 15.52 7.25
N ARG A 44 -6.78 16.11 7.42
CA ARG A 44 -5.86 16.41 6.32
C ARG A 44 -5.39 15.15 5.57
N LEU A 45 -5.17 14.05 6.29
CA LEU A 45 -4.80 12.76 5.68
C LEU A 45 -6.00 12.16 4.93
N LEU A 46 -7.17 12.15 5.58
CA LEU A 46 -8.38 11.57 5.01
C LEU A 46 -8.88 12.33 3.77
N ALA A 47 -8.71 13.66 3.76
CA ALA A 47 -9.06 14.51 2.63
C ALA A 47 -8.29 14.15 1.35
N GLN A 48 -7.07 13.61 1.44
CA GLN A 48 -6.30 13.17 0.28
C GLN A 48 -6.97 12.00 -0.47
N PHE A 49 -7.81 11.22 0.22
CA PHE A 49 -8.52 10.09 -0.37
C PHE A 49 -9.93 10.46 -0.83
N ILE A 50 -10.32 11.73 -0.72
CA ILE A 50 -11.65 12.22 -1.05
C ILE A 50 -11.58 13.17 -2.24
N SER A 51 -12.59 13.11 -3.10
CA SER A 51 -12.78 14.07 -4.19
C SER A 51 -13.07 15.46 -3.65
N PRO A 52 -12.31 16.50 -4.03
CA PRO A 52 -12.53 17.86 -3.56
C PRO A 52 -13.82 18.48 -4.11
N TYR A 53 -14.38 17.93 -5.21
CA TYR A 53 -15.60 18.45 -5.81
C TYR A 53 -16.85 17.77 -5.26
N THR A 54 -16.83 16.43 -5.17
CA THR A 54 -18.02 15.66 -4.80
C THR A 54 -18.05 15.24 -3.34
N GLY A 55 -16.92 15.31 -2.63
CA GLY A 55 -16.79 14.81 -1.28
C GLY A 55 -16.82 13.28 -1.19
N PHE A 56 -16.86 12.54 -2.30
CA PHE A 56 -16.84 11.06 -2.28
C PHE A 56 -15.44 10.49 -2.07
N LEU A 57 -15.36 9.39 -1.33
CA LEU A 57 -14.12 8.64 -1.18
C LEU A 57 -13.74 7.94 -2.49
N TYR A 58 -12.48 8.07 -2.90
CA TYR A 58 -11.95 7.36 -4.04
C TYR A 58 -11.93 5.85 -3.81
N LYS A 59 -12.27 5.10 -4.86
CA LYS A 59 -12.23 3.63 -4.87
C LYS A 59 -10.78 3.13 -4.97
N ARG A 60 -10.59 1.84 -4.66
CA ARG A 60 -9.27 1.17 -4.63
C ARG A 60 -8.46 1.30 -5.92
N ASN A 61 -9.11 1.33 -7.09
CA ASN A 61 -8.44 1.50 -8.38
C ASN A 61 -7.74 2.86 -8.51
N ILE A 62 -8.21 3.88 -7.80
CA ILE A 62 -7.63 5.23 -7.77
C ILE A 62 -6.64 5.35 -6.61
N THR A 63 -7.03 4.98 -5.39
CA THR A 63 -6.19 5.13 -4.19
C THR A 63 -4.96 4.22 -4.18
N ARG A 64 -5.00 3.10 -4.91
CA ARG A 64 -3.96 2.05 -4.94
C ARG A 64 -3.57 1.53 -3.55
N LEU A 65 -4.50 1.59 -2.60
CA LEU A 65 -4.33 1.01 -1.28
C LEU A 65 -4.55 -0.52 -1.33
N CYS A 66 -3.94 -1.24 -0.40
CA CYS A 66 -4.33 -2.62 -0.15
C CYS A 66 -5.73 -2.66 0.48
N THR A 67 -6.46 -3.75 0.30
CA THR A 67 -7.84 -3.90 0.78
C THR A 67 -7.98 -3.57 2.27
N LYS A 68 -7.04 -4.06 3.09
CA LYS A 68 -7.00 -3.80 4.54
C LYS A 68 -6.92 -2.31 4.88
N GLN A 69 -6.11 -1.55 4.15
CA GLN A 69 -5.98 -0.11 4.41
C GLN A 69 -7.15 0.67 3.83
N GLN A 70 -7.70 0.26 2.68
CA GLN A 70 -8.89 0.87 2.10
C GLN A 70 -10.08 0.79 3.07
N GLU A 71 -10.35 -0.40 3.64
CA GLU A 71 -11.40 -0.59 4.64
C GLU A 71 -11.17 0.25 5.91
N ARG A 72 -9.91 0.43 6.33
CA ARG A 72 -9.56 1.30 7.45
C ARG A 72 -9.86 2.75 7.14
N VAL A 73 -9.45 3.26 5.98
CA VAL A 73 -9.75 4.64 5.56
C VAL A 73 -11.26 4.85 5.48
N GLU A 74 -12.01 3.91 4.90
CA GLU A 74 -13.48 3.99 4.82
C GLU A 74 -14.14 4.12 6.20
N ARG A 75 -13.71 3.29 7.18
CA ARG A 75 -14.22 3.37 8.56
C ARG A 75 -13.86 4.70 9.23
N GLU A 76 -12.62 5.16 9.09
CA GLU A 76 -12.18 6.40 9.73
C GLU A 76 -12.82 7.64 9.09
N VAL A 77 -13.02 7.65 7.78
CA VAL A 77 -13.81 8.70 7.09
C VAL A 77 -15.25 8.71 7.56
N ARG A 78 -15.87 7.54 7.70
CA ARG A 78 -17.24 7.44 8.24
C ARG A 78 -17.33 7.99 9.66
N LYS A 79 -16.36 7.67 10.53
CA LYS A 79 -16.27 8.23 11.88
C LYS A 79 -16.03 9.74 11.85
N ALA A 80 -15.14 10.24 11.00
CA ALA A 80 -14.84 11.66 10.89
C ALA A 80 -16.09 12.47 10.46
N ARG A 81 -16.87 11.92 9.52
CA ARG A 81 -18.16 12.49 9.11
C ARG A 81 -19.18 12.50 10.23
N GLN A 82 -19.32 11.39 10.96
CA GLN A 82 -20.22 11.30 12.11
C GLN A 82 -19.83 12.26 13.25
N ALA A 83 -18.53 12.49 13.43
CA ALA A 83 -18.00 13.44 14.40
C ALA A 83 -18.07 14.91 13.94
N GLY A 84 -18.57 15.19 12.72
CA GLY A 84 -18.63 16.54 12.17
C GLY A 84 -17.29 17.13 11.75
N LEU A 85 -16.23 16.32 11.67
CA LEU A 85 -14.89 16.76 11.27
C LEU A 85 -14.70 16.83 9.73
N MET A 86 -15.58 16.18 8.96
CA MET A 86 -15.53 16.15 7.50
C MET A 86 -16.91 16.26 6.88
N ALA A 87 -17.03 17.02 5.80
CA ALA A 87 -18.25 17.11 5.01
C ALA A 87 -18.55 15.79 4.27
N ILE A 88 -19.84 15.48 4.13
CA ILE A 88 -20.33 14.27 3.44
C ILE A 88 -20.40 14.50 1.93
N ALA A 89 -20.88 15.68 1.53
CA ALA A 89 -20.91 16.18 0.17
C ALA A 89 -20.66 17.69 0.22
N LEU A 90 -19.84 18.20 -0.69
CA LEU A 90 -19.77 19.64 -0.93
C LEU A 90 -20.95 20.00 -1.85
N LYS A 91 -21.78 20.95 -1.41
CA LYS A 91 -22.72 21.63 -2.31
C LYS A 91 -21.85 22.48 -3.25
N GLU A 92 -22.07 22.36 -4.56
CA GLU A 92 -21.34 23.18 -5.53
C GLU A 92 -21.45 24.67 -5.13
N PRO A 93 -20.32 25.41 -5.10
CA PRO A 93 -20.41 26.86 -5.00
C PRO A 93 -21.04 27.34 -6.32
N GLU A 94 -22.20 27.98 -6.22
CA GLU A 94 -22.87 28.66 -7.34
C GLU A 94 -21.97 29.74 -7.96
#